data_AF-A0A0D0D0L1-F1
#
_entry.id   AF-A0A0D0D0L1-F1
#
_cell.length_a   1.000
_cell.length_b   1.000
_cell.length_c   1.000
_cell.angle_alpha   90.00
_cell.angle_beta   90.00
_cell.angle_gamma   90.00
#
_symmetry.space_group_name_H-M   'P 1'
#
loop_
_entity.id
_entity.type
_entity.pdbx_description
1 polymer ?
#
loop_
_entity_poly.entity_id
_entity_poly.type
_entity_poly.pdbx_seq_one_letter_code
_entity_poly.pdbx_strand_id
1 'polypeptide(L)' 'YLEDKDGNAVSGKRLAEIRAAVHGAWAELVNRKLAPQVWGELSASGQHLSHSLMETRYP' A
#
# COMPACT_ATOMS: atom_id res chain seq x y z
N TYR A 1 15.01 0.11 -7.86
CA TYR A 1 14.47 0.91 -8.97
C TYR A 1 13.01 0.50 -9.12
N LEU A 2 12.08 1.44 -9.21
CA LEU A 2 10.65 1.14 -9.32
C LEU A 2 10.19 1.70 -10.66
N GLU A 3 9.61 0.84 -11.48
CA GLU A 3 9.14 1.16 -12.83
C GLU A 3 7.62 1.07 -12.86
N ASP A 4 7.00 1.83 -13.76
CA ASP A 4 5.61 1.59 -14.12
C ASP A 4 5.48 0.41 -15.09
N LYS A 5 4.24 0.07 -15.44
CA LYS A 5 3.91 -1.03 -16.37
C LYS A 5 4.54 -0.89 -17.76
N ASP A 6 4.95 0.32 -18.14
CA ASP A 6 5.52 0.64 -19.44
C ASP A 6 7.06 0.70 -19.36
N GLY A 7 7.65 0.36 -18.20
CA GLY A 7 9.10 0.34 -17.95
C GLY A 7 9.70 1.71 -17.62
N ASN A 8 8.87 2.73 -17.39
CA ASN A 8 9.37 4.05 -17.06
C ASN A 8 9.70 4.17 -15.58
N ALA A 9 10.79 4.86 -15.26
CA ALA A 9 11.13 5.18 -13.88
C ALA A 9 9.98 5.91 -13.18
N VAL A 10 9.56 5.41 -12.02
CA VAL A 10 8.66 6.16 -11.14
C VAL A 10 9.45 7.32 -10.52
N SER A 11 8.97 8.54 -10.75
CA SER A 11 9.62 9.74 -10.19
C SER A 11 9.69 9.69 -8.66
N GLY A 12 10.71 10.32 -8.08
CA GLY A 12 10.89 10.34 -6.62
C GLY A 12 9.67 10.89 -5.87
N LYS A 13 8.98 11.88 -6.44
CA LYS A 13 7.73 12.43 -5.90
C LYS A 13 6.63 11.36 -5.87
N ARG A 14 6.39 10.68 -7.00
CA ARG A 14 5.36 9.64 -7.08
C ARG A 14 5.68 8.45 -6.16
N LEU A 15 6.96 8.10 -6.01
CA LEU A 15 7.41 7.09 -5.04
C LEU A 15 7.15 7.52 -3.58
N ALA A 16 7.32 8.80 -3.25
CA ALA A 16 6.98 9.31 -1.92
C ALA A 16 5.47 9.25 -1.65
N GLU A 17 4.64 9.58 -2.64
CA GLU A 17 3.19 9.50 -2.55
C GLU A 17 2.71 8.05 -2.37
N ILE A 18 3.27 7.09 -3.13
CA ILE A 18 2.97 5.65 -2.99
C ILE A 18 3.32 5.18 -1.58
N ARG A 19 4.50 5.54 -1.05
CA ARG A 19 4.90 5.17 0.32
C ARG A 19 3.96 5.76 1.38
N ALA A 20 3.55 7.01 1.22
CA ALA A 20 2.60 7.64 2.13
C ALA A 20 1.24 6.91 2.11
N ALA A 21 0.79 6.46 0.93
CA ALA A 21 -0.43 5.67 0.82
C ALA A 21 -0.32 4.29 1.49
N VAL A 22 0.82 3.59 1.34
CA VAL A 22 1.07 2.32 2.03
C VAL A 22 1.03 2.49 3.55
N HIS A 23 1.66 3.55 4.07
CA HIS A 23 1.58 3.86 5.50
C HIS A 23 0.14 4.21 5.95
N GLY A 24 -0.61 4.92 5.11
CA GLY A 24 -2.03 5.19 5.35
C GLY A 24 -2.88 3.92 5.40
N ALA A 25 -2.65 2.98 4.49
CA ALA A 25 -3.33 1.68 4.49
C ALA A 25 -3.02 0.88 5.76
N TRP A 26 -1.78 0.91 6.24
CA TRP A 26 -1.42 0.29 7.52
C TRP A 26 -2.13 0.95 8.71
N ALA A 27 -2.18 2.28 8.75
CA ALA A 27 -2.91 3.00 9.79
C ALA A 27 -4.41 2.62 9.79
N GLU A 28 -5.01 2.47 8.62
CA GLU A 28 -6.40 2.02 8.50
C GLU A 28 -6.61 0.58 8.99
N LEU A 29 -5.66 -0.33 8.70
CA LEU A 29 -5.68 -1.68 9.27
C LEU A 29 -5.58 -1.67 10.79
N VAL A 30 -4.73 -0.82 11.36
CA VAL A 30 -4.60 -0.65 12.82
C VAL A 30 -5.92 -0.16 13.42
N ASN A 31 -6.53 0.87 12.81
CA ASN A 31 -7.81 1.43 13.26
C ASN A 31 -8.93 0.36 13.25
N ARG A 32 -8.90 -0.56 12.28
CA ARG A 32 -9.87 -1.65 12.17
C ARG A 32 -9.51 -2.90 12.97
N LYS A 33 -8.40 -2.89 13.72
CA LYS A 33 -7.87 -4.05 14.47
C LYS A 33 -7.58 -5.27 13.57
N LEU A 34 -7.15 -5.00 12.33
CA LEU A 34 -6.77 -6.00 11.33
C LEU A 34 -5.25 -6.04 11.10
N ALA A 35 -4.51 -5.06 11.61
CA ALA A 35 -3.05 -5.02 11.47
C ALA A 35 -2.37 -6.05 12.40
N PRO A 36 -1.57 -6.99 11.86
CA PRO A 36 -0.66 -7.82 12.65
C PRO A 36 0.57 -7.01 13.09
N GLN A 37 1.51 -7.67 13.76
CA GLN A 37 2.75 -7.02 14.19
C GLN A 37 3.66 -6.65 13.01
N VAL A 38 3.65 -7.45 11.95
CA VAL A 38 4.46 -7.24 10.74
C VAL A 38 3.66 -7.52 9.47
N TRP A 39 3.96 -6.83 8.37
CA TRP A 39 3.28 -7.00 7.08
C TRP A 39 3.19 -8.45 6.58
N GLY A 40 4.20 -9.27 6.87
CA GLY A 40 4.25 -10.68 6.44
C GLY A 40 3.18 -11.58 7.09
N GLU A 41 2.57 -11.13 8.18
CA GLU A 41 1.52 -11.87 8.91
C GLU A 41 0.11 -11.36 8.57
N LEU A 42 -0.02 -10.50 7.56
CA LEU A 42 -1.29 -9.89 7.22
C LEU A 42 -2.28 -10.95 6.74
N SER A 43 -3.44 -11.00 7.39
CA SER A 43 -4.51 -11.91 7.01
C SER A 43 -5.02 -11.63 5.58
N ALA A 44 -5.68 -12.59 4.96
CA ALA A 44 -6.26 -12.41 3.62
C ALA A 44 -7.21 -11.20 3.54
N SER A 45 -8.00 -10.95 4.60
CA SER A 45 -8.88 -9.78 4.66
C SER A 45 -8.10 -8.46 4.80
N GLY A 46 -7.03 -8.45 5.58
CA GLY A 46 -6.14 -7.29 5.68
C GLY A 46 -5.41 -7.00 4.37
N GLN A 47 -4.95 -8.05 3.67
CA GLN A 47 -4.33 -7.94 2.35
C GLN A 47 -5.32 -7.38 1.33
N HIS A 48 -6.54 -7.91 1.28
CA HIS A 48 -7.58 -7.42 0.38
C HIS A 48 -7.94 -5.96 0.64
N LEU A 49 -8.07 -5.56 1.92
CA LEU A 49 -8.34 -4.16 2.26
C LEU A 49 -7.17 -3.25 1.84
N SER A 50 -5.93 -3.63 2.15
CA SER A 50 -4.75 -2.85 1.78
C SER A 50 -4.64 -2.68 0.26
N HIS A 51 -4.86 -3.77 -0.48
CA HIS A 51 -4.90 -3.75 -1.93
C HIS A 51 -6.00 -2.82 -2.45
N SER A 52 -7.23 -2.93 -1.93
CA SER A 52 -8.36 -2.10 -2.34
C SER A 52 -8.10 -0.60 -2.09
N LEU A 53 -7.46 -0.26 -0.96
CA LEU A 53 -7.08 1.13 -0.64
C LEU A 53 -6.02 1.66 -1.60
N MET A 54 -5.03 0.84 -1.96
CA MET A 54 -3.99 1.20 -2.91
C MET A 54 -4.56 1.37 -4.32
N GLU A 55 -5.35 0.41 -4.81
CA GLU A 55 -5.97 0.42 -6.14
C GLU A 55 -6.89 1.64 -6.33
N THR A 56 -7.66 1.99 -5.29
CA THR A 56 -8.53 3.18 -5.33
C THR A 56 -7.73 4.47 -5.55
N ARG A 57 -6.50 4.52 -5.03
CA ARG A 57 -5.64 5.71 -5.12
C ARG A 57 -4.69 5.68 -6.32
N TYR A 58 -4.31 4.49 -6.77
CA TYR A 58 -3.40 4.20 -7.86
C TYR A 58 -3.92 3.01 -8.68
N PRO A 59 -4.89 3.23 -9.58
CA PRO A 59 -5.37 2.21 -10.50
C PRO A 59 -4.38 1.95 -11.64
#